data_AF-A0A317SRP5-F1
#
_entry.id   AF-A0A317SRP5-F1
#
_cell.length_a   1.000
_cell.length_b   1.000
_cell.length_c   1.000
_cell.angle_alpha   90.00
_cell.angle_beta   90.00
_cell.angle_gamma   90.00
#
_symmetry.space_group_name_H-M   'P 1'
#
loop_
_entity.id
_entity.type
_entity.pdbx_description
1 polymer ?
#
loop_
_entity_poly.entity_id
_entity_poly.type
_entity_poly.pdbx_seq_one_letter_code
_entity_poly.pdbx_strand_id
1 'polypeptide(L)'
;QLLPSSPCSFLRSGSKFSGKQTSDKSTYEVHVELKHVDMAESFLCGYLRIQGLTEDHPTLTTYFEGEMIGDKYTFQTRRPEWGSSEKNDYQHWARFPAYRPLASKAKRANFNYRGFEQREYIFMRWKEYFLVPDHRVKQITGASFEGFYYICFNQITGSVSGIYFHAKSEKFQKLELKHVQDRCFGAVEFR
;
A
#
# COMPACT_ATOMS: atom_id res chain seq x y z
N GLN A 1 -16.82 22.54 -13.78
CA GLN A 1 -17.00 22.31 -12.34
C GLN A 1 -15.79 21.54 -11.84
N LEU A 2 -15.10 22.05 -10.81
CA LEU A 2 -14.01 21.36 -10.14
C LEU A 2 -14.63 20.27 -9.27
N LEU A 3 -14.39 19.00 -9.61
CA LEU A 3 -14.72 17.87 -8.75
C LEU A 3 -13.52 17.61 -7.83
N PRO A 4 -13.70 17.37 -6.52
CA PRO A 4 -12.59 16.98 -5.66
C PRO A 4 -11.94 15.69 -6.20
N SER A 5 -10.62 15.66 -6.36
CA SER A 5 -9.88 14.47 -6.84
C SER A 5 -9.86 13.34 -5.80
N SER A 6 -10.22 13.63 -4.55
CA SER A 6 -10.44 12.63 -3.49
C SER A 6 -11.34 13.21 -2.40
N PRO A 7 -12.31 12.45 -1.85
CA PRO A 7 -13.09 12.87 -0.68
C PRO A 7 -12.25 12.87 0.61
N CYS A 8 -11.06 12.25 0.61
CA CYS A 8 -10.17 12.18 1.76
C CYS A 8 -9.02 13.16 1.60
N SER A 9 -8.84 14.03 2.61
CA SER A 9 -7.66 14.89 2.65
C SER A 9 -6.39 14.05 2.62
N PHE A 10 -6.24 12.99 3.41
CA PHE A 10 -4.98 12.27 3.53
C PHE A 10 -4.55 11.41 2.32
N LEU A 11 -5.47 11.04 1.41
CA LEU A 11 -5.15 10.21 0.23
C LEU A 11 -5.19 11.06 -1.04
N ARG A 12 -4.15 11.85 -1.25
CA ARG A 12 -3.97 12.75 -2.40
C ARG A 12 -2.52 12.76 -2.88
N SER A 13 -2.31 13.24 -4.10
CA SER A 13 -0.98 13.51 -4.65
C SER A 13 -0.20 14.45 -3.71
N GLY A 14 1.04 14.07 -3.39
CA GLY A 14 1.93 14.79 -2.47
C GLY A 14 1.83 14.40 -1.00
N SER A 15 0.80 13.61 -0.59
CA SER A 15 0.67 13.17 0.80
C SER A 15 1.86 12.33 1.25
N LYS A 16 2.32 12.59 2.47
CA LYS A 16 3.47 11.92 3.08
C LYS A 16 3.04 11.15 4.31
N PHE A 17 3.67 10.01 4.52
CA PHE A 17 3.45 9.13 5.65
C PHE A 17 4.79 8.70 6.25
N SER A 18 4.82 8.50 7.56
CA SER A 18 5.98 7.96 8.26
C SER A 18 5.55 6.94 9.29
N GLY A 19 6.40 5.96 9.52
CA GLY A 19 6.18 4.95 10.53
C GLY A 19 7.20 3.83 10.41
N LYS A 20 6.76 2.58 10.57
CA LYS A 20 7.67 1.45 10.73
C LYS A 20 7.22 0.21 9.95
N GLN A 21 8.21 -0.56 9.50
CA GLN A 21 8.02 -1.94 9.08
C GLN A 21 8.62 -2.87 10.14
N THR A 22 7.84 -3.83 10.61
CA THR A 22 8.19 -4.71 11.73
C THR A 22 8.03 -6.18 11.33
N SER A 23 9.14 -6.92 11.43
CA SER A 23 9.18 -8.39 11.42
C SER A 23 9.25 -8.92 12.86
N ASP A 24 9.32 -10.22 13.06
CA ASP A 24 9.50 -10.82 14.39
C ASP A 24 10.87 -10.46 15.01
N LYS A 25 11.87 -10.13 14.17
CA LYS A 25 13.27 -9.92 14.59
C LYS A 25 13.72 -8.47 14.56
N SER A 26 13.10 -7.65 13.72
CA SER A 26 13.65 -6.34 13.38
C SER A 26 12.54 -5.35 13.03
N THR A 27 12.82 -4.08 13.32
CA THR A 27 11.93 -2.95 13.03
C THR A 27 12.71 -1.87 12.30
N TYR A 28 12.15 -1.38 11.20
CA TYR A 28 12.79 -0.42 10.30
C TYR A 28 11.92 0.82 10.16
N GLU A 29 12.54 1.99 10.06
CA GLU A 29 11.82 3.23 9.77
C GLU A 29 11.43 3.27 8.29
N VAL A 30 10.18 3.65 8.03
CA VAL A 30 9.62 3.74 6.68
C VAL A 30 8.97 5.10 6.46
N HIS A 31 9.22 5.67 5.29
CA HIS A 31 8.56 6.86 4.80
C HIS A 31 7.93 6.57 3.44
N VAL A 32 6.72 7.07 3.24
CA VAL A 32 6.01 6.96 1.97
C VAL A 32 5.62 8.33 1.49
N GLU A 33 5.78 8.58 0.19
CA GLU A 33 5.27 9.77 -0.48
C GLU A 33 4.41 9.32 -1.67
N LEU A 34 3.14 9.70 -1.66
CA LEU A 34 2.24 9.48 -2.79
C LEU A 34 2.54 10.52 -3.86
N LYS A 35 2.85 10.07 -5.07
CA LYS A 35 3.16 10.96 -6.19
C LYS A 35 1.93 11.24 -7.04
N HIS A 36 1.07 10.25 -7.21
CA HIS A 36 -0.17 10.39 -7.95
C HIS A 36 -1.25 9.49 -7.33
N VAL A 37 -2.47 9.99 -7.27
CA VAL A 37 -3.65 9.26 -6.80
C VAL A 37 -4.78 9.49 -7.80
N ASP A 38 -5.29 8.41 -8.39
CA ASP A 38 -6.46 8.42 -9.25
C ASP A 38 -7.47 7.38 -8.73
N MET A 39 -8.40 7.85 -7.91
CA MET A 39 -9.44 7.01 -7.32
C MET A 39 -10.39 6.44 -8.37
N ALA A 40 -10.65 7.17 -9.47
CA ALA A 40 -11.54 6.73 -10.53
C ALA A 40 -10.95 5.53 -11.28
N GLU A 41 -9.63 5.55 -11.51
CA GLU A 41 -8.90 4.43 -12.11
C GLU A 41 -8.46 3.36 -11.11
N SER A 42 -8.84 3.51 -9.83
CA SER A 42 -8.43 2.63 -8.72
C SER A 42 -6.91 2.47 -8.63
N PHE A 43 -6.18 3.56 -8.86
CA PHE A 43 -4.74 3.60 -9.02
C PHE A 43 -4.08 4.64 -8.10
N LEU A 44 -2.89 4.34 -7.62
CA LEU A 44 -1.96 5.33 -7.09
C LEU A 44 -0.53 4.90 -7.37
N CYS A 45 0.42 5.82 -7.22
CA CYS A 45 1.83 5.46 -7.19
C CYS A 45 2.62 6.39 -6.27
N GLY A 46 3.82 5.97 -5.90
CA GLY A 46 4.64 6.72 -4.98
C GLY A 46 6.02 6.13 -4.76
N TYR A 47 6.69 6.67 -3.75
CA TYR A 47 7.95 6.15 -3.27
C TYR A 47 7.80 5.58 -1.87
N LEU A 48 8.38 4.40 -1.63
CA LEU A 48 8.57 3.81 -0.32
C LEU A 48 10.05 3.85 0.01
N ARG A 49 10.40 4.50 1.11
CA ARG A 49 11.77 4.60 1.61
C ARG A 49 11.89 3.87 2.93
N ILE A 50 12.77 2.89 3.01
CA ILE A 50 13.08 2.12 4.22
C ILE A 50 14.53 2.35 4.66
N GLN A 51 14.76 2.48 5.96
CA GLN A 51 16.07 2.76 6.54
C GLN A 51 16.59 1.59 7.38
N GLY A 52 17.89 1.31 7.28
CA GLY A 52 18.59 0.31 8.09
C GLY A 52 18.30 -1.15 7.70
N LEU A 53 17.74 -1.40 6.52
CA LEU A 53 17.40 -2.77 6.09
C LEU A 53 18.66 -3.61 5.79
N THR A 54 19.72 -2.97 5.30
CA THR A 54 21.00 -3.62 4.95
C THR A 54 22.16 -2.74 5.41
N GLU A 55 23.32 -3.34 5.70
CA GLU A 55 24.52 -2.60 6.10
C GLU A 55 25.08 -1.76 4.94
N ASP A 56 25.15 -2.35 3.74
CA ASP A 56 25.73 -1.72 2.55
C ASP A 56 24.85 -0.60 1.97
N HIS A 57 23.53 -0.71 2.15
CA HIS A 57 22.56 0.28 1.71
C HIS A 57 21.71 0.76 2.91
N PRO A 58 22.18 1.79 3.64
CA PRO A 58 21.51 2.25 4.86
C PRO A 58 20.13 2.86 4.59
N THR A 59 19.84 3.21 3.34
CA THR A 59 18.51 3.67 2.91
C THR A 59 18.22 3.12 1.53
N LEU A 60 17.04 2.50 1.39
CA LEU A 60 16.52 2.01 0.12
C LEU A 60 15.25 2.77 -0.20
N THR A 61 15.13 3.22 -1.45
CA THR A 61 13.91 3.86 -1.95
C THR A 61 13.45 3.13 -3.19
N THR A 62 12.19 2.71 -3.21
CA THR A 62 11.56 2.02 -4.33
C THR A 62 10.39 2.83 -4.86
N TYR A 63 10.17 2.75 -6.16
CA TYR A 63 8.91 3.14 -6.77
C TYR A 63 7.88 2.02 -6.60
N PHE A 64 6.65 2.38 -6.25
CA PHE A 64 5.54 1.44 -6.16
C PHE A 64 4.30 1.96 -6.88
N GLU A 65 3.48 1.02 -7.35
CA GLU A 65 2.11 1.25 -7.80
C GLU A 65 1.12 0.56 -6.87
N GLY A 66 -0.07 1.16 -6.76
CA GLY A 66 -1.15 0.71 -5.88
C GLY A 66 -2.41 0.39 -6.66
N GLU A 67 -3.00 -0.76 -6.36
CA GLU A 67 -4.35 -1.15 -6.80
C GLU A 67 -5.34 -0.94 -5.66
N MET A 68 -6.39 -0.14 -5.85
CA MET A 68 -7.46 0.04 -4.85
C MET A 68 -8.55 -1.02 -5.03
N ILE A 69 -8.94 -1.67 -3.93
CA ILE A 69 -9.96 -2.71 -3.95
C ILE A 69 -11.34 -2.07 -4.11
N GLY A 70 -12.06 -2.48 -5.14
CA GLY A 70 -13.32 -1.90 -5.58
C GLY A 70 -13.85 -2.59 -6.83
N ASP A 71 -14.40 -1.81 -7.76
CA ASP A 71 -14.98 -2.34 -8.99
C ASP A 71 -13.96 -2.97 -9.94
N LYS A 72 -12.80 -2.35 -10.08
CA LYS A 72 -11.73 -2.78 -10.98
C LYS A 72 -10.92 -3.95 -10.41
N TYR A 73 -10.64 -3.91 -9.11
CA TYR A 73 -9.79 -4.88 -8.43
C TYR A 73 -10.51 -5.51 -7.24
N THR A 74 -10.62 -6.83 -7.21
CA THR A 74 -11.28 -7.54 -6.10
C THR A 74 -10.27 -7.89 -4.99
N PHE A 75 -10.77 -8.43 -3.87
CA PHE A 75 -9.91 -8.92 -2.79
C PHE A 75 -9.02 -10.11 -3.19
N GLN A 76 -9.39 -10.86 -4.22
CA GLN A 76 -8.53 -11.90 -4.81
C GLN A 76 -7.46 -11.23 -5.69
N THR A 77 -6.20 -11.58 -5.47
CA THR A 77 -5.09 -11.06 -6.26
C THR A 77 -5.03 -11.80 -7.60
N ARG A 78 -5.34 -11.09 -8.69
CA ARG A 78 -5.38 -11.65 -10.06
C ARG A 78 -4.11 -11.32 -10.87
N ARG A 79 -2.96 -11.43 -10.21
CA ARG A 79 -1.61 -11.20 -10.74
C ARG A 79 -0.78 -12.46 -10.51
N PRO A 80 -0.76 -13.43 -11.44
CA PRO A 80 -0.04 -14.70 -11.25
C PRO A 80 1.43 -14.50 -10.86
N GLU A 81 2.06 -13.46 -11.40
CA GLU A 81 3.44 -13.08 -11.14
C GLU A 81 3.71 -12.58 -9.71
N TRP A 82 2.68 -12.24 -8.93
CA TRP A 82 2.82 -11.87 -7.50
C TRP A 82 2.82 -13.10 -6.58
N GLY A 83 2.52 -14.30 -7.10
CA GLY A 83 2.64 -15.56 -6.37
C GLY A 83 1.68 -15.75 -5.19
N SER A 84 0.65 -14.90 -5.05
CA SER A 84 -0.41 -15.11 -4.05
C SER A 84 -1.46 -16.10 -4.54
N SER A 85 -2.03 -16.85 -3.61
CA SER A 85 -3.20 -17.70 -3.83
C SER A 85 -4.41 -17.10 -3.12
N GLU A 86 -5.62 -17.51 -3.52
CA GLU A 86 -6.86 -17.09 -2.84
C GLU A 86 -6.82 -17.38 -1.31
N LYS A 87 -6.24 -18.54 -0.93
CA LYS A 87 -6.02 -18.88 0.49
C LYS A 87 -5.11 -17.86 1.18
N ASN A 88 -4.01 -17.47 0.54
CA ASN A 88 -3.10 -16.46 1.08
C ASN A 88 -3.79 -15.10 1.17
N ASP A 89 -4.52 -14.68 0.14
CA ASP A 89 -5.27 -13.40 0.16
C ASP A 89 -6.20 -13.34 1.36
N TYR A 90 -7.03 -14.36 1.58
CA TYR A 90 -7.94 -14.38 2.72
C TYR A 90 -7.23 -14.38 4.07
N GLN A 91 -6.09 -15.05 4.18
CA GLN A 91 -5.30 -15.04 5.42
C GLN A 91 -4.70 -13.66 5.71
N HIS A 92 -4.25 -12.93 4.69
CA HIS A 92 -3.68 -11.58 4.86
C HIS A 92 -4.78 -10.57 5.13
N TRP A 93 -5.87 -10.56 4.35
CA TRP A 93 -6.98 -9.65 4.56
C TRP A 93 -7.63 -9.81 5.94
N ALA A 94 -7.74 -11.05 6.44
CA ALA A 94 -8.30 -11.34 7.77
C ALA A 94 -7.51 -10.73 8.93
N ARG A 95 -6.28 -10.26 8.71
CA ARG A 95 -5.48 -9.57 9.72
C ARG A 95 -5.93 -8.13 9.96
N PHE A 96 -6.65 -7.51 9.02
CA PHE A 96 -7.20 -6.17 9.21
C PHE A 96 -8.55 -6.26 9.94
N PRO A 97 -8.72 -5.62 11.11
CA PRO A 97 -10.01 -5.60 11.81
C PRO A 97 -11.16 -5.09 10.92
N ALA A 98 -10.90 -4.08 10.09
CA ALA A 98 -11.84 -3.50 9.14
C ALA A 98 -12.36 -4.51 8.08
N TYR A 99 -11.61 -5.58 7.81
CA TYR A 99 -12.02 -6.61 6.85
C TYR A 99 -12.96 -7.65 7.48
N ARG A 100 -12.99 -7.81 8.81
CA ARG A 100 -13.80 -8.85 9.48
C ARG A 100 -15.29 -8.83 9.07
N PRO A 101 -15.97 -7.67 8.98
CA PRO A 101 -17.36 -7.62 8.53
C PRO A 101 -17.58 -8.00 7.06
N LEU A 102 -16.51 -7.96 6.25
CA LEU A 102 -16.52 -8.26 4.81
C LEU A 102 -16.14 -9.72 4.50
N ALA A 103 -15.45 -10.41 5.42
CA ALA A 103 -14.80 -11.68 5.17
C ALA A 103 -15.70 -12.78 4.57
N SER A 104 -16.96 -12.88 5.00
CA SER A 104 -17.91 -13.86 4.46
C SER A 104 -18.43 -13.46 3.08
N LYS A 105 -18.62 -12.16 2.83
CA LYS A 105 -19.08 -11.62 1.55
C LYS A 105 -17.97 -11.69 0.50
N ALA A 106 -16.73 -11.38 0.88
CA ALA A 106 -15.55 -11.38 0.02
C ALA A 106 -15.16 -12.76 -0.56
N LYS A 107 -15.76 -13.84 -0.05
CA LYS A 107 -15.65 -15.20 -0.62
C LYS A 107 -16.64 -15.48 -1.75
N ARG A 108 -17.64 -14.63 -1.95
CA ARG A 108 -18.65 -14.82 -3.00
C ARG A 108 -18.09 -14.32 -4.33
N ALA A 109 -18.25 -15.11 -5.39
CA ALA A 109 -17.72 -14.80 -6.72
C ALA A 109 -18.18 -13.44 -7.28
N ASN A 110 -19.37 -12.98 -6.88
CA ASN A 110 -19.96 -11.72 -7.31
C ASN A 110 -19.75 -10.56 -6.32
N PHE A 111 -18.96 -10.76 -5.27
CA PHE A 111 -18.69 -9.69 -4.33
C PHE A 111 -17.70 -8.69 -4.88
N ASN A 112 -18.02 -7.42 -4.68
CA ASN A 112 -17.24 -6.28 -5.10
C ASN A 112 -17.41 -5.19 -4.05
N TYR A 113 -16.32 -4.53 -3.70
CA TYR A 113 -16.29 -3.49 -2.69
C TYR A 113 -16.68 -2.13 -3.28
N ARG A 114 -17.87 -2.06 -3.88
CA ARG A 114 -18.37 -0.86 -4.57
C ARG A 114 -18.44 0.36 -3.65
N GLY A 115 -18.23 1.53 -4.25
CA GLY A 115 -18.25 2.82 -3.56
C GLY A 115 -17.17 2.92 -2.48
N PHE A 116 -16.00 2.31 -2.71
CA PHE A 116 -14.91 2.23 -1.73
C PHE A 116 -14.41 3.62 -1.32
N GLU A 117 -14.47 4.58 -2.23
CA GLU A 117 -14.08 5.97 -2.05
C GLU A 117 -14.91 6.71 -0.98
N GLN A 118 -16.13 6.23 -0.71
CA GLN A 118 -17.04 6.81 0.30
C GLN A 118 -16.99 6.08 1.65
N ARG A 119 -16.11 5.08 1.81
CA ARG A 119 -16.04 4.25 3.02
C ARG A 119 -14.88 4.67 3.91
N GLU A 120 -14.99 4.51 5.22
CA GLU A 120 -13.88 4.83 6.13
C GLU A 120 -12.58 4.09 5.78
N TYR A 121 -12.68 2.83 5.32
CA TYR A 121 -11.52 2.00 5.00
C TYR A 121 -11.41 1.72 3.50
N ILE A 122 -10.26 2.09 2.94
CA ILE A 122 -9.85 1.72 1.58
C ILE A 122 -8.82 0.61 1.68
N PHE A 123 -9.12 -0.53 1.07
CA PHE A 123 -8.16 -1.61 0.93
C PHE A 123 -7.37 -1.42 -0.36
N MET A 124 -6.08 -1.75 -0.35
CA MET A 124 -5.23 -1.63 -1.53
C MET A 124 -4.17 -2.74 -1.57
N ARG A 125 -3.54 -2.93 -2.72
CA ARG A 125 -2.27 -3.66 -2.82
C ARG A 125 -1.19 -2.76 -3.38
N TRP A 126 -0.03 -2.67 -2.74
CA TRP A 126 1.11 -1.88 -3.21
C TRP A 126 2.23 -2.79 -3.69
N LYS A 127 2.62 -2.67 -4.96
CA LYS A 127 3.70 -3.43 -5.58
C LYS A 127 4.86 -2.49 -5.89
N GLU A 128 6.03 -2.78 -5.31
CA GLU A 128 7.28 -2.12 -5.65
C GLU A 128 7.84 -2.67 -6.97
N TYR A 129 8.44 -1.81 -7.80
CA TYR A 129 8.94 -2.19 -9.12
C TYR A 129 10.45 -2.05 -9.26
N PHE A 130 11.01 -0.92 -8.86
CA PHE A 130 12.44 -0.63 -9.05
C PHE A 130 12.95 0.35 -8.00
N LEU A 131 14.27 0.33 -7.79
CA LEU A 131 14.97 1.26 -6.92
C LEU A 131 15.13 2.64 -7.56
N VAL A 132 15.17 3.66 -6.72
CA VAL A 132 15.44 5.04 -7.08
C VAL A 132 16.70 5.49 -6.32
N PRO A 133 17.66 6.17 -6.98
CA PRO A 133 17.62 6.66 -8.37
C PRO A 133 17.99 5.60 -9.43
N ASP A 134 18.65 4.51 -9.06
CA ASP A 134 19.12 3.51 -10.03
C ASP A 134 18.14 2.35 -10.20
N HIS A 135 17.31 2.45 -11.24
CA HIS A 135 16.32 1.44 -11.61
C HIS A 135 16.92 0.16 -12.21
N ARG A 136 18.24 0.12 -12.47
CA ARG A 136 18.92 -1.05 -13.06
C ARG A 136 19.30 -2.09 -12.01
N VAL A 137 19.40 -1.68 -10.74
CA VAL A 137 19.67 -2.57 -9.62
C VAL A 137 18.44 -3.44 -9.37
N LYS A 138 18.57 -4.75 -9.62
CA LYS A 138 17.48 -5.73 -9.44
C LYS A 138 17.61 -6.59 -8.19
N GLN A 139 18.80 -6.63 -7.60
CA GLN A 139 19.10 -7.46 -6.44
C GLN A 139 19.86 -6.64 -5.42
N ILE A 140 19.51 -6.82 -4.16
CA ILE A 140 20.18 -6.20 -3.02
C ILE A 140 20.52 -7.33 -2.06
N THR A 141 21.78 -7.43 -1.66
CA THR A 141 22.18 -8.43 -0.67
C THR A 141 21.41 -8.20 0.63
N GLY A 142 20.71 -9.22 1.10
CA GLY A 142 19.93 -9.14 2.35
C GLY A 142 18.56 -8.47 2.25
N ALA A 143 18.13 -8.00 1.07
CA ALA A 143 16.82 -7.38 0.87
C ALA A 143 16.15 -7.79 -0.45
N SER A 144 14.81 -7.72 -0.50
CA SER A 144 14.03 -7.95 -1.72
C SER A 144 12.74 -7.14 -1.70
N PHE A 145 12.37 -6.61 -2.86
CA PHE A 145 11.11 -5.90 -3.14
C PHE A 145 10.25 -6.66 -4.17
N GLU A 146 10.51 -7.95 -4.37
CA GLU A 146 9.76 -8.80 -5.32
C GLU A 146 8.31 -9.02 -4.87
N GLY A 147 8.02 -8.92 -3.58
CA GLY A 147 6.69 -9.08 -3.02
C GLY A 147 5.79 -7.87 -3.23
N PHE A 148 4.69 -7.84 -2.50
CA PHE A 148 3.76 -6.72 -2.45
C PHE A 148 3.16 -6.58 -1.05
N TYR A 149 2.53 -5.45 -0.77
CA TYR A 149 1.86 -5.18 0.48
C TYR A 149 0.34 -5.28 0.30
N TYR A 150 -0.33 -5.99 1.20
CA TYR A 150 -1.75 -5.75 1.46
C TYR A 150 -1.86 -4.51 2.33
N ILE A 151 -2.75 -3.58 1.99
CA ILE A 151 -2.89 -2.30 2.67
C ILE A 151 -4.34 -2.07 3.08
N CYS A 152 -4.53 -1.52 4.26
CA CYS A 152 -5.78 -0.97 4.78
C CYS A 152 -5.53 0.47 5.23
N PHE A 153 -6.09 1.42 4.50
CA PHE A 153 -6.00 2.84 4.78
C PHE A 153 -7.28 3.35 5.44
N ASN A 154 -7.15 4.15 6.49
CA ASN A 154 -8.28 4.80 7.15
C ASN A 154 -8.38 6.27 6.67
N GLN A 155 -9.48 6.60 5.98
CA GLN A 155 -9.73 7.92 5.42
C GLN A 155 -9.97 9.01 6.48
N ILE A 156 -10.38 8.64 7.68
CA ILE A 156 -10.70 9.57 8.79
C ILE A 156 -9.44 9.95 9.56
N THR A 157 -8.55 8.98 9.81
CA THR A 157 -7.35 9.20 10.66
C THR A 157 -6.07 9.41 9.85
N GLY A 158 -6.07 9.05 8.55
CA GLY A 158 -4.87 9.05 7.73
C GLY A 158 -3.85 7.98 8.13
N SER A 159 -4.28 6.91 8.83
CA SER A 159 -3.41 5.79 9.18
C SER A 159 -3.36 4.75 8.05
N VAL A 160 -2.17 4.22 7.79
CA VAL A 160 -1.95 3.10 6.88
C VAL A 160 -1.53 1.89 7.72
N SER A 161 -2.27 0.79 7.60
CA SER A 161 -1.84 -0.52 8.09
C SER A 161 -1.58 -1.42 6.90
N GLY A 162 -0.44 -2.11 6.89
CA GLY A 162 -0.01 -2.94 5.80
C GLY A 162 0.61 -4.25 6.26
N ILE A 163 0.63 -5.23 5.37
CA ILE A 163 1.26 -6.52 5.60
C ILE A 163 1.97 -6.95 4.33
N TYR A 164 3.28 -7.13 4.41
CA TYR A 164 4.09 -7.60 3.29
C TYR A 164 3.86 -9.09 3.02
N PHE A 165 3.84 -9.44 1.74
CA PHE A 165 3.79 -10.81 1.27
C PHE A 165 4.83 -11.04 0.16
N HIS A 166 5.60 -12.09 0.35
CA HIS A 166 6.37 -12.76 -0.69
C HIS A 166 6.48 -14.24 -0.33
N ALA A 167 6.45 -15.13 -1.31
CA ALA A 167 6.36 -16.57 -1.07
C ALA A 167 7.55 -17.15 -0.30
N LYS A 168 8.72 -16.50 -0.34
CA LYS A 168 9.96 -16.94 0.30
C LYS A 168 10.36 -16.09 1.52
N SER A 169 9.58 -15.07 1.86
CA SER A 169 9.88 -14.19 2.99
C SER A 169 9.18 -14.65 4.27
N GLU A 170 9.68 -14.13 5.40
CA GLU A 170 8.96 -14.21 6.68
C GLU A 170 7.55 -13.64 6.52
N LYS A 171 6.57 -14.38 7.05
CA LYS A 171 5.15 -14.03 6.91
C LYS A 171 4.78 -12.88 7.82
N PHE A 172 3.82 -12.08 7.36
CA PHE A 172 3.12 -11.08 8.17
C PHE A 172 3.99 -9.94 8.72
N GLN A 173 5.07 -9.57 8.02
CA GLN A 173 5.81 -8.35 8.34
C GLN A 173 4.85 -7.16 8.20
N LYS A 174 4.67 -6.42 9.29
CA LYS A 174 3.67 -5.35 9.41
C LYS A 174 4.27 -4.04 8.96
N LEU A 175 3.47 -3.24 8.27
CA LEU A 175 3.76 -1.86 7.92
C LEU A 175 2.74 -0.96 8.63
N GLU A 176 3.18 -0.01 9.43
CA GLU A 176 2.29 0.91 10.15
C GLU A 176 2.78 2.34 9.93
N LEU A 177 1.97 3.15 9.25
CA LEU A 177 2.32 4.52 8.91
C LEU A 177 1.22 5.50 9.36
N LYS A 178 1.62 6.72 9.67
CA LYS A 178 0.73 7.85 9.95
C LYS A 178 1.01 8.99 8.99
N HIS A 179 -0.04 9.69 8.59
CA HIS A 179 0.09 10.89 7.78
C HIS A 179 0.96 11.94 8.48
N VAL A 180 1.90 12.52 7.73
CA VAL A 180 2.73 13.64 8.17
C VAL A 180 2.06 14.91 7.69
N GLN A 181 1.71 15.82 8.60
CA GLN A 181 1.06 17.08 8.23
C GLN A 181 1.92 17.88 7.24
N ASP A 182 1.29 18.37 6.19
CA ASP A 182 1.93 19.28 5.25
C ASP A 182 2.34 20.55 5.97
N ARG A 183 3.61 20.93 5.86
CA ARG A 183 4.11 22.18 6.44
C ARG A 183 3.74 23.43 5.61
N CYS A 184 3.09 23.26 4.46
CA CYS A 184 2.64 24.36 3.58
C CYS A 184 1.29 24.03 2.91
N PHE A 185 0.50 25.07 2.62
CA PHE A 185 -0.86 25.01 2.08
C PHE A 185 -0.99 24.21 0.77
N GLY A 186 -2.16 23.56 0.64
CA GLY A 186 -2.51 22.52 -0.33
C GLY A 186 -1.99 22.71 -1.75
N ALA A 187 -1.40 21.64 -2.28
CA ALA A 187 -1.09 21.51 -3.69
C ALA A 187 -2.37 21.70 -4.53
N VAL A 188 -2.33 22.65 -5.46
CA VAL A 188 -3.36 22.83 -6.47
C VAL A 188 -3.04 21.88 -7.62
N GLU A 189 -3.94 20.94 -7.90
CA GLU A 189 -3.78 20.01 -9.03
C GLU A 189 -4.24 20.72 -10.32
N PHE A 190 -3.34 20.87 -11.29
CA PHE A 190 -3.67 21.37 -12.63
C PHE A 190 -3.99 20.19 -13.54
N ARG A 191 -5.09 20.27 -14.27
CA ARG A 191 -5.51 19.31 -15.29
C ARG A 191 -5.48 19.95 -16.66
#